data_AF-A0AAU8LPR8-F1
#
_entry.id   AF-A0AAU8LPR8-F1
#
_cell.length_a   1.000
_cell.length_b   1.000
_cell.length_c   1.000
_cell.angle_alpha   90.00
_cell.angle_beta   90.00
_cell.angle_gamma   90.00
#
_symmetry.space_group_name_H-M   'P 1'
#
loop_
_entity.id
_entity.type
_entity.pdbx_description
1 polymer ?
#
loop_
_entity_poly.entity_id
_entity_poly.type
_entity_poly.pdbx_seq_one_letter_code
_entity_poly.pdbx_strand_id
1 'polypeptide(L)'
;MLANIISYRKLSDDKEGSKRAIADYIRRLVGKLHLLCKDVGQDSTYCPKGILRIDFDPEKIEESLRKFQLEIKDNSAYLNCRVNYFVKNNKKDIFDKIANSHDQMKENDRRRKGFEKIACKIKEIKTDKDITCAYCSKIGDAIIAALSLSLSDCTLEHTDYAFDYLCPIVGQEHRLHPNEVKILEKVV
;
A
#
# COMPACT_ATOMS: atom_id res chain seq x y z
N MET A 1 -26.51 5.15 0.69
CA MET A 1 -26.17 6.15 1.72
C MET A 1 -25.85 5.39 3.02
N LEU A 2 -24.60 4.98 3.23
CA LEU A 2 -24.14 4.43 4.51
C LEU A 2 -22.70 4.88 4.73
N ALA A 3 -22.58 6.14 5.15
CA ALA A 3 -21.35 6.64 5.74
C ALA A 3 -21.22 5.97 7.12
N ASN A 4 -20.48 4.85 7.18
CA ASN A 4 -19.93 4.36 8.43
C ASN A 4 -18.76 5.27 8.80
N ILE A 5 -19.09 6.53 9.15
CA ILE A 5 -18.17 7.41 9.85
C ILE A 5 -17.92 6.72 11.18
N ILE A 6 -16.69 6.25 11.38
CA ILE A 6 -16.20 5.83 12.68
C ILE A 6 -16.26 7.10 13.53
N SER A 7 -17.38 7.29 14.22
CA SER A 7 -17.54 8.37 15.17
C SER A 7 -16.63 8.03 16.35
N TYR A 8 -15.51 8.74 16.45
CA TYR A 8 -14.73 8.83 17.68
C TYR A 8 -15.54 9.63 18.72
N ARG A 9 -16.76 9.18 19.04
CA ARG A 9 -17.43 9.59 20.29
C ARG A 9 -16.45 9.27 21.39
N LYS A 10 -16.21 10.25 22.28
CA LYS A 10 -15.38 10.17 23.49
C LYS A 10 -15.19 8.72 23.90
N LEU A 11 -13.94 8.24 23.89
CA LEU A 11 -13.57 6.98 24.53
C LEU A 11 -14.22 7.01 25.91
N SER A 12 -15.30 6.26 26.06
CA SER A 12 -15.93 6.05 27.34
C SER A 12 -14.88 5.41 28.25
N ASP A 13 -14.93 5.66 29.55
CA ASP A 13 -14.12 4.94 30.53
C ASP A 13 -14.35 3.40 30.49
N ASP A 14 -15.33 2.94 29.70
CA ASP A 14 -15.50 1.56 29.28
C ASP A 14 -14.39 1.08 28.31
N LYS A 15 -13.29 0.68 28.95
CA LYS A 15 -12.14 0.03 28.31
C LYS A 15 -12.53 -1.29 27.63
N GLU A 16 -13.50 -2.03 28.15
CA GLU A 16 -13.91 -3.33 27.61
C GLU A 16 -14.76 -3.17 26.34
N GLY A 17 -15.71 -2.23 26.33
CA GLY A 17 -16.43 -1.82 25.14
C GLY A 17 -15.49 -1.35 24.02
N SER A 18 -14.46 -0.59 24.38
CA SER A 18 -13.44 -0.13 23.44
C SER A 18 -12.62 -1.28 22.84
N LYS A 19 -12.19 -2.26 23.66
CA LYS A 19 -11.49 -3.47 23.17
C LYS A 19 -12.35 -4.27 22.20
N ARG A 20 -13.63 -4.48 22.51
CA ARG A 20 -14.60 -5.17 21.64
C ARG A 20 -14.79 -4.45 20.31
N ALA A 21 -14.93 -3.13 20.33
CA ALA A 21 -15.08 -2.34 19.11
C ALA A 21 -13.85 -2.46 18.18
N ILE A 22 -12.63 -2.39 18.74
CA ILE A 22 -11.38 -2.56 18.00
C ILE A 22 -11.28 -3.98 17.43
N ALA A 23 -11.58 -4.99 18.24
CA ALA A 23 -11.62 -6.40 17.85
C ALA A 23 -12.55 -6.63 16.65
N ASP A 24 -13.78 -6.12 16.72
CA ASP A 24 -14.76 -6.24 15.64
C ASP A 24 -14.35 -5.48 14.38
N TYR A 25 -13.68 -4.33 14.53
CA TYR A 25 -13.13 -3.61 13.40
C TYR A 25 -12.03 -4.43 12.70
N ILE A 26 -11.07 -4.95 13.47
CA ILE A 26 -9.96 -5.77 12.96
C ILE A 26 -10.51 -7.02 12.27
N ARG A 27 -11.45 -7.74 12.89
CA ARG A 27 -12.08 -8.93 12.30
C ARG A 27 -12.73 -8.62 10.96
N ARG A 28 -13.47 -7.51 10.87
CA ARG A 28 -14.09 -7.06 9.62
C ARG A 28 -13.05 -6.68 8.56
N LEU A 29 -11.98 -6.00 8.96
CA LEU A 29 -10.88 -5.64 8.06
C LEU A 29 -10.20 -6.88 7.49
N VAL A 30 -9.80 -7.82 8.36
CA VAL A 30 -9.15 -9.08 7.97
C VAL A 30 -10.05 -9.90 7.04
N GLY A 31 -11.34 -10.02 7.34
CA GLY A 31 -12.30 -10.68 6.46
C GLY A 31 -12.40 -10.04 5.08
N LYS A 32 -12.42 -8.70 5.01
CA LYS A 32 -12.41 -7.97 3.72
C LYS A 32 -11.12 -8.20 2.93
N LEU A 33 -9.96 -8.11 3.59
CA LEU A 33 -8.66 -8.36 2.95
C LEU A 33 -8.60 -9.78 2.37
N HIS A 34 -9.08 -10.78 3.12
CA HIS A 34 -9.15 -12.15 2.64
C HIS A 34 -10.05 -12.32 1.40
N LEU A 35 -11.16 -11.58 1.34
CA LEU A 35 -12.06 -11.62 0.18
C LEU A 35 -11.48 -10.95 -1.07
N LEU A 36 -10.67 -9.91 -0.90
CA LEU A 36 -10.08 -9.13 -1.99
C LEU A 36 -8.76 -9.72 -2.50
N CYS A 37 -7.99 -10.40 -1.64
CA CYS A 37 -6.68 -10.96 -1.97
C CYS A 37 -6.74 -12.49 -2.24
N LYS A 38 -7.72 -12.95 -3.03
CA LYS A 38 -7.96 -14.38 -3.29
C LYS A 38 -7.07 -15.01 -4.36
N ASP A 39 -6.45 -14.21 -5.23
CA ASP A 39 -5.73 -14.73 -6.40
C ASP A 39 -4.26 -15.07 -6.07
N VAL A 40 -4.11 -16.11 -5.25
CA VAL A 40 -2.84 -16.54 -4.68
C VAL A 40 -2.21 -17.59 -5.59
N GLY A 41 -1.42 -17.15 -6.58
CA GLY A 41 -0.60 -18.06 -7.37
C GLY A 41 -0.16 -17.53 -8.73
N GLN A 42 -1.01 -16.72 -9.38
CA GLN A 42 -0.75 -16.12 -10.68
C GLN A 42 -0.24 -14.68 -10.60
N ASP A 43 -0.49 -13.99 -9.48
CA ASP A 43 -0.06 -12.61 -9.28
C ASP A 43 1.45 -12.53 -8.97
N SER A 44 2.20 -11.91 -9.87
CA SER A 44 3.63 -11.63 -9.71
C SER A 44 3.95 -10.65 -8.58
N THR A 45 2.94 -9.99 -8.00
CA THR A 45 3.06 -9.04 -6.88
C THR A 45 2.52 -9.56 -5.56
N TYR A 46 2.31 -10.88 -5.47
CA TYR A 46 1.88 -11.56 -4.26
C TYR A 46 2.62 -11.06 -3.00
N CYS A 47 1.84 -10.51 -2.07
CA CYS A 47 2.30 -10.07 -0.76
C CYS A 47 1.75 -11.02 0.33
N PRO A 48 2.60 -11.85 0.96
CA PRO A 48 2.16 -12.76 2.02
C PRO A 48 1.53 -12.03 3.22
N LYS A 49 1.92 -10.77 3.50
CA LYS A 49 1.29 -9.93 4.54
C LYS A 49 -0.13 -9.50 4.20
N GLY A 50 -0.50 -9.46 2.93
CA GLY A 50 -1.86 -9.11 2.49
C GLY A 50 -2.88 -10.18 2.91
N ILE A 51 -2.42 -11.39 3.21
CA ILE A 51 -3.25 -12.53 3.63
C ILE A 51 -3.05 -12.76 5.12
N LEU A 52 -3.60 -11.87 5.93
CA LEU A 52 -3.72 -12.10 7.36
C LEU A 52 -4.75 -13.20 7.60
N ARG A 53 -4.29 -14.40 7.96
CA ARG A 53 -5.17 -15.49 8.42
C ARG A 53 -5.17 -15.50 9.93
N ILE A 54 -5.97 -14.61 10.51
CA ILE A 54 -6.14 -14.57 11.96
C ILE A 54 -7.51 -15.12 12.26
N ASP A 55 -7.53 -16.28 12.90
CA ASP A 55 -8.73 -16.81 13.51
C ASP A 55 -9.04 -15.96 14.73
N PHE A 56 -10.06 -15.10 14.59
CA PHE A 56 -10.42 -14.13 15.61
C PHE A 56 -11.50 -14.73 16.50
N ASP A 57 -11.13 -15.12 17.72
CA ASP A 57 -12.04 -15.67 18.71
C ASP A 57 -12.69 -14.52 19.51
N PRO A 58 -14.01 -14.31 19.38
CA PRO A 58 -14.73 -13.26 20.10
C PRO A 58 -14.82 -13.51 21.61
N GLU A 59 -14.60 -14.74 22.08
CA GLU A 59 -14.53 -15.09 23.50
C GLU A 59 -13.12 -14.83 24.08
N LYS A 60 -12.09 -14.75 23.23
CA LYS A 60 -10.69 -14.53 23.62
C LYS A 60 -10.09 -13.31 22.90
N ILE A 61 -10.70 -12.15 23.13
CA ILE A 61 -10.34 -10.90 22.45
C ILE A 61 -8.86 -10.52 22.67
N GLU A 62 -8.36 -10.57 23.90
CA GLU A 62 -6.97 -10.16 24.18
C GLU A 62 -5.94 -11.07 23.51
N GLU A 63 -6.19 -12.38 23.52
CA GLU A 63 -5.34 -13.36 22.83
C GLU A 63 -5.38 -13.14 21.31
N SER A 64 -6.57 -12.93 20.74
CA SER A 64 -6.77 -12.65 19.32
C SER A 64 -6.08 -11.36 18.88
N LEU A 65 -6.16 -10.29 19.68
CA LEU A 65 -5.46 -9.04 19.43
C LEU A 65 -3.94 -9.20 19.53
N ARG A 66 -3.45 -10.02 20.46
CA ARG A 66 -2.02 -10.32 20.60
C ARG A 66 -1.50 -11.12 19.41
N LYS A 67 -2.24 -12.15 18.97
CA LYS A 67 -1.94 -12.90 17.74
C LYS A 67 -1.90 -11.99 16.53
N PHE A 68 -2.91 -11.12 16.37
CA PHE A 68 -2.93 -10.12 15.31
C PHE A 68 -1.70 -9.21 15.33
N GLN A 69 -1.31 -8.73 16.50
CA GLN A 69 -0.12 -7.90 16.65
C GLN A 69 1.16 -8.65 16.26
N LEU A 70 1.31 -9.92 16.66
CA LEU A 70 2.47 -10.74 16.34
C LEU A 70 2.58 -11.01 14.83
N GLU A 71 1.49 -11.40 14.19
CA GLU A 71 1.42 -11.65 12.74
C GLU A 71 1.77 -10.41 11.92
N ILE A 72 1.27 -9.22 12.30
CA ILE A 72 1.60 -7.99 11.58
C ILE A 72 3.06 -7.58 11.79
N LYS A 73 3.59 -7.79 13.00
CA LYS A 73 4.98 -7.48 13.33
C LYS A 73 5.97 -8.45 12.72
N ASP A 74 5.55 -9.68 12.38
CA ASP A 74 6.41 -10.61 11.70
C ASP A 74 6.84 -10.03 10.36
N ASN A 75 8.16 -9.88 10.18
CA ASN A 75 8.75 -9.35 8.97
C ASN A 75 9.26 -10.45 8.05
N SER A 76 9.19 -11.73 8.45
CA SER A 76 9.65 -12.88 7.65
C SER A 76 8.90 -13.06 6.33
N ALA A 77 7.72 -12.45 6.22
CA ALA A 77 6.85 -12.49 5.04
C ALA A 77 7.56 -12.09 3.72
N TYR A 78 8.64 -11.30 3.75
CA TYR A 78 9.38 -10.98 2.52
C TYR A 78 10.05 -12.21 1.88
N LEU A 79 10.37 -13.27 2.63
CA LEU A 79 11.01 -14.49 2.12
C LEU A 79 10.14 -15.21 1.09
N ASN A 80 8.83 -15.13 1.24
CA ASN A 80 7.85 -15.72 0.32
C ASN A 80 7.22 -14.66 -0.60
N CYS A 81 7.73 -13.42 -0.58
CA CYS A 81 7.19 -12.30 -1.33
C CYS A 81 7.75 -12.29 -2.76
N ARG A 82 6.87 -12.18 -3.75
CA ARG A 82 7.27 -12.14 -5.17
C ARG A 82 7.66 -10.75 -5.65
N VAL A 83 7.51 -9.70 -4.82
CA VAL A 83 7.91 -8.32 -5.16
C VAL A 83 9.38 -8.24 -5.54
N ASN A 84 10.25 -9.02 -4.89
CA ASN A 84 11.68 -9.10 -5.25
C ASN A 84 11.86 -9.50 -6.72
N TYR A 85 11.20 -10.59 -7.14
CA TYR A 85 11.20 -11.06 -8.53
C TYR A 85 10.49 -10.06 -9.47
N PHE A 86 9.37 -9.47 -9.04
CA PHE A 86 8.64 -8.49 -9.83
C PHE A 86 9.50 -7.28 -10.18
N VAL A 87 10.14 -6.67 -9.17
CA VAL A 87 10.93 -5.44 -9.31
C VAL A 87 12.26 -5.72 -10.01
N LYS A 88 12.97 -6.78 -9.64
CA LYS A 88 14.32 -7.05 -10.14
C LYS A 88 14.36 -7.83 -11.45
N ASN A 89 13.31 -8.59 -11.77
CA ASN A 89 13.29 -9.48 -12.94
C ASN A 89 12.14 -9.14 -13.90
N ASN A 90 10.87 -9.26 -13.48
CA ASN A 90 9.71 -9.14 -14.38
C ASN A 90 9.54 -7.74 -14.97
N LYS A 91 9.58 -6.70 -14.14
CA LYS A 91 9.41 -5.29 -14.50
C LYS A 91 10.69 -4.48 -14.35
N LYS A 92 11.85 -5.15 -14.39
CA LYS A 92 13.17 -4.53 -14.17
C LYS A 92 13.34 -3.24 -14.96
N ASP A 93 13.05 -3.27 -16.27
CA ASP A 93 13.22 -2.12 -17.15
C ASP A 93 12.38 -0.91 -16.74
N ILE A 94 11.18 -1.14 -16.19
CA ILE A 94 10.32 -0.07 -15.68
C ILE A 94 10.94 0.57 -14.45
N PHE A 95 11.37 -0.25 -13.48
CA PHE A 95 12.02 0.25 -12.26
C PHE A 95 13.37 0.91 -12.56
N ASP A 96 14.09 0.42 -13.58
CA ASP A 96 15.31 1.04 -14.07
C ASP A 96 15.05 2.42 -14.65
N LYS A 97 14.00 2.59 -15.46
CA LYS A 97 13.57 3.89 -15.97
C LYS A 97 13.21 4.84 -14.82
N ILE A 98 12.38 4.41 -13.88
CA ILE A 98 11.98 5.22 -12.71
C ILE A 98 13.22 5.72 -11.93
N ALA A 99 14.17 4.84 -11.65
CA ALA A 99 15.40 5.20 -10.94
C ALA A 99 16.25 6.21 -11.71
N ASN A 100 16.30 6.12 -13.04
CA ASN A 100 17.13 6.99 -13.88
C ASN A 100 16.44 8.34 -14.18
N SER A 101 15.10 8.39 -14.20
CA SER A 101 14.33 9.62 -14.43
C SER A 101 14.54 10.68 -13.34
N HIS A 102 14.93 10.26 -12.13
CA HIS A 102 15.29 11.18 -11.04
C HIS A 102 16.36 12.19 -11.45
N ASP A 103 17.40 11.72 -12.14
CA ASP A 103 18.60 12.51 -12.45
C ASP A 103 18.38 13.47 -13.64
N GLN A 104 17.27 13.33 -14.37
CA GLN A 104 16.97 14.10 -15.59
C GLN A 104 16.05 15.31 -15.38
N MET A 105 15.44 15.42 -14.20
CA MET A 105 14.45 16.47 -13.93
C MET A 105 15.11 17.68 -13.26
N LYS A 106 15.07 18.83 -13.94
CA LYS A 106 15.83 20.05 -13.61
C LYS A 106 15.16 21.00 -12.61
N GLU A 107 13.86 20.84 -12.34
CA GLU A 107 13.10 21.77 -11.50
C GLU A 107 12.67 21.15 -10.15
N ASN A 108 12.68 22.00 -9.11
CA ASN A 108 12.35 21.64 -7.74
C ASN A 108 10.87 21.95 -7.44
N ASP A 109 9.96 21.09 -7.89
CA ASP A 109 8.52 21.17 -7.57
C ASP A 109 8.22 20.37 -6.28
N ARG A 110 7.53 21.00 -5.32
CA ARG A 110 7.10 20.33 -4.08
C ARG A 110 6.26 19.07 -4.35
N ARG A 111 5.48 19.04 -5.42
CA ARG A 111 4.65 17.90 -5.85
C ARG A 111 5.50 16.68 -6.26
N ARG A 112 6.75 16.91 -6.66
CA ARG A 112 7.70 15.88 -7.12
C ARG A 112 8.37 15.10 -5.98
N LYS A 113 8.37 15.64 -4.75
CA LYS A 113 9.12 15.05 -3.61
C LYS A 113 8.73 13.60 -3.29
N GLY A 114 7.47 13.22 -3.51
CA GLY A 114 7.02 11.83 -3.35
C GLY A 114 7.72 10.90 -4.33
N PHE A 115 7.67 11.25 -5.62
CA PHE A 115 8.36 10.55 -6.69
C PHE A 115 9.87 10.45 -6.46
N GLU A 116 10.54 11.55 -6.07
CA GLU A 116 12.00 11.55 -5.84
C GLU A 116 12.42 10.55 -4.76
N LYS A 117 11.66 10.48 -3.66
CA LYS A 117 11.90 9.51 -2.59
C LYS A 117 11.77 8.08 -3.11
N ILE A 118 10.76 7.81 -3.91
CA ILE A 118 10.53 6.48 -4.51
C ILE A 118 11.69 6.12 -5.45
N ALA A 119 12.06 7.01 -6.37
CA ALA A 119 13.14 6.78 -7.33
C ALA A 119 14.50 6.58 -6.64
N CYS A 120 14.82 7.40 -5.63
CA CYS A 120 16.02 7.20 -4.80
C CYS A 120 16.01 5.83 -4.12
N LYS A 121 14.87 5.40 -3.57
CA LYS A 121 14.77 4.10 -2.91
C LYS A 121 14.91 2.93 -3.88
N ILE A 122 14.38 3.05 -5.09
CA ILE A 122 14.58 2.05 -6.15
C ILE A 122 16.07 1.96 -6.53
N LYS A 123 16.77 3.10 -6.63
CA LYS A 123 18.22 3.16 -6.89
C LYS A 123 19.04 2.44 -5.82
N GLU A 124 18.68 2.59 -4.53
CA GLU A 124 19.31 1.86 -3.42
C GLU A 124 19.14 0.33 -3.53
N ILE A 125 17.98 -0.14 -3.99
CA ILE A 125 17.64 -1.57 -4.10
C ILE A 125 18.45 -2.30 -5.18
N LYS A 126 19.01 -1.57 -6.16
CA LYS A 126 19.84 -2.17 -7.22
C LYS A 126 21.16 -2.76 -6.69
N THR A 127 21.53 -2.50 -5.45
CA THR A 127 22.80 -2.98 -4.83
C THR A 127 22.71 -4.40 -4.23
N ASP A 128 22.00 -5.32 -4.89
CA ASP A 128 21.77 -6.71 -4.46
C ASP A 128 21.05 -6.94 -3.12
N LYS A 129 20.52 -5.89 -2.50
CA LYS A 129 19.72 -6.03 -1.27
C LYS A 129 18.36 -6.64 -1.56
N ASP A 130 17.92 -7.60 -0.74
CA ASP A 130 16.54 -8.07 -0.77
C ASP A 130 15.56 -6.94 -0.45
N ILE A 131 14.46 -6.88 -1.20
CA ILE A 131 13.36 -5.95 -0.95
C ILE A 131 12.56 -6.46 0.24
N THR A 132 12.91 -5.98 1.43
CA THR A 132 12.13 -6.23 2.65
C THR A 132 10.79 -5.48 2.62
N CYS A 133 9.87 -5.82 3.53
CA CYS A 133 8.61 -5.10 3.67
C CYS A 133 8.80 -3.59 3.92
N ALA A 134 9.87 -3.19 4.62
CA ALA A 134 10.19 -1.79 4.89
C ALA A 134 10.69 -1.03 3.65
N TYR A 135 11.24 -1.74 2.66
CA TYR A 135 11.54 -1.17 1.35
C TYR A 135 10.29 -1.16 0.47
N CYS A 136 9.53 -2.25 0.45
CA CYS A 136 8.28 -2.36 -0.30
C CYS A 136 7.31 -1.21 0.03
N SER A 137 7.17 -0.84 1.31
CA SER A 137 6.31 0.28 1.72
C SER A 137 6.75 1.65 1.19
N LYS A 138 8.02 1.80 0.78
CA LYS A 138 8.59 3.04 0.23
C LYS A 138 8.53 3.10 -1.29
N ILE A 139 8.26 1.98 -1.96
CA ILE A 139 8.17 1.88 -3.42
C ILE A 139 6.79 1.40 -3.89
N GLY A 140 5.82 1.30 -2.98
CA GLY A 140 4.49 0.74 -3.23
C GLY A 140 3.78 1.42 -4.40
N ASP A 141 3.85 2.74 -4.49
CA ASP A 141 3.21 3.48 -5.59
C ASP A 141 3.82 3.15 -6.95
N ALA A 142 5.13 2.90 -7.03
CA ALA A 142 5.77 2.43 -8.26
C ALA A 142 5.34 1.01 -8.63
N ILE A 143 5.13 0.13 -7.64
CA ILE A 143 4.57 -1.21 -7.87
C ILE A 143 3.15 -1.10 -8.41
N ILE A 144 2.31 -0.24 -7.82
CA ILE A 144 0.92 -0.01 -8.26
C ILE A 144 0.89 0.51 -9.70
N ALA A 145 1.67 1.54 -10.02
CA ALA A 145 1.77 2.08 -11.38
C ALA A 145 2.29 1.03 -12.39
N ALA A 146 3.26 0.19 -12.02
CA ALA A 146 3.78 -0.86 -12.90
C ALA A 146 2.78 -2.03 -13.08
N LEU A 147 1.96 -2.30 -12.08
CA LEU A 147 0.90 -3.30 -12.12
C LEU A 147 -0.25 -2.89 -13.02
N SER A 148 -0.73 -1.65 -12.87
CA SER A 148 -1.88 -1.15 -13.63
C SER A 148 -1.67 -1.20 -15.14
N LEU A 149 -0.41 -1.20 -15.60
CA LEU A 149 -0.07 -1.41 -17.01
C LEU A 149 -0.63 -2.72 -17.58
N SER A 150 -0.80 -3.76 -16.76
CA SER A 150 -1.39 -5.04 -17.19
C SER A 150 -2.92 -5.01 -17.28
N LEU A 151 -3.54 -3.88 -16.92
CA LEU A 151 -4.98 -3.63 -16.97
C LEU A 151 -5.25 -2.62 -18.09
N SER A 152 -5.26 -3.09 -19.33
CA SER A 152 -5.28 -2.27 -20.56
C SER A 152 -6.44 -1.28 -20.69
N ASP A 153 -7.52 -1.45 -19.92
CA ASP A 153 -8.73 -0.61 -19.95
C ASP A 153 -8.98 0.15 -18.63
N CYS A 154 -7.95 0.31 -17.79
CA CYS A 154 -8.07 0.95 -16.49
C CYS A 154 -7.30 2.27 -16.43
N THR A 155 -7.98 3.35 -16.04
CA THR A 155 -7.33 4.60 -15.61
C THR A 155 -7.00 4.53 -14.13
N LEU A 156 -5.76 4.83 -13.75
CA LEU A 156 -5.35 4.86 -12.35
C LEU A 156 -5.81 6.16 -11.69
N GLU A 157 -6.80 6.05 -10.80
CA GLU A 157 -7.30 7.18 -10.02
C GLU A 157 -6.51 7.35 -8.71
N HIS A 158 -6.02 8.55 -8.43
CA HIS A 158 -5.15 8.79 -7.27
C HIS A 158 -5.31 10.20 -6.70
N THR A 159 -4.79 10.41 -5.48
CA THR A 159 -4.70 11.73 -4.84
C THR A 159 -3.25 12.16 -4.55
N ASP A 160 -2.28 11.30 -4.88
CA ASP A 160 -0.86 11.53 -4.60
C ASP A 160 -0.14 11.98 -5.87
N TYR A 161 0.48 13.15 -5.82
CA TYR A 161 1.23 13.72 -6.93
C TYR A 161 2.40 12.85 -7.42
N ALA A 162 2.88 11.88 -6.64
CA ALA A 162 3.90 10.93 -7.10
C ALA A 162 3.48 10.21 -8.40
N PHE A 163 2.20 9.90 -8.55
CA PHE A 163 1.68 9.21 -9.73
C PHE A 163 1.71 10.06 -11.00
N ASP A 164 1.68 11.39 -10.91
CA ASP A 164 1.84 12.29 -12.07
C ASP A 164 3.23 12.15 -12.72
N TYR A 165 4.21 11.64 -11.96
CA TYR A 165 5.56 11.38 -12.46
C TYR A 165 5.80 9.89 -12.76
N LEU A 166 5.20 8.98 -11.98
CA LEU A 166 5.34 7.54 -12.20
C LEU A 166 4.59 7.08 -13.46
N CYS A 167 3.34 7.49 -13.62
CA CYS A 167 2.46 6.97 -14.67
C CYS A 167 2.98 7.27 -16.09
N PRO A 168 3.51 8.47 -16.40
CA PRO A 168 4.13 8.72 -17.71
C PRO A 168 5.34 7.82 -18.01
N ILE A 169 6.13 7.47 -16.99
CA ILE A 169 7.32 6.60 -17.16
C ILE A 169 6.91 5.17 -17.52
N VAL A 170 5.81 4.69 -16.91
CA VAL A 170 5.32 3.32 -17.13
C VAL A 170 4.31 3.21 -18.27
N GLY A 171 3.85 4.34 -18.83
CA GLY A 171 2.85 4.38 -19.90
C GLY A 171 1.41 4.14 -19.42
N GLN A 172 1.11 4.45 -18.16
CA GLN A 172 -0.20 4.24 -17.54
C GLN A 172 -1.06 5.51 -17.66
N GLU A 173 -2.32 5.37 -18.07
CA GLU A 173 -3.30 6.46 -17.93
C GLU A 173 -3.66 6.69 -16.47
N HIS A 174 -3.74 7.95 -16.05
CA HIS A 174 -4.05 8.29 -14.67
C HIS A 174 -4.89 9.57 -14.54
N ARG A 175 -5.57 9.69 -13.40
CA ARG A 175 -6.36 10.88 -13.04
C ARG A 175 -6.09 11.27 -11.59
N LEU A 176 -5.58 12.48 -11.42
CA LEU A 176 -5.42 13.09 -10.10
C LEU A 176 -6.76 13.67 -9.62
N HIS A 177 -7.15 13.29 -8.41
CA HIS A 177 -8.28 13.84 -7.68
C HIS A 177 -7.80 14.86 -6.64
N PRO A 178 -8.63 15.86 -6.28
CA PRO A 178 -8.32 16.77 -5.19
C PRO A 178 -8.11 16.00 -3.89
N ASN A 179 -7.14 16.41 -3.08
CA ASN A 179 -7.00 15.85 -1.74
C ASN A 179 -8.20 16.26 -0.85
N GLU A 180 -8.48 15.46 0.18
CA GLU A 180 -9.63 15.66 1.07
C GLU A 180 -9.65 17.06 1.69
N VAL A 181 -8.47 17.61 2.02
CA VAL A 181 -8.31 18.97 2.56
C VAL A 181 -8.84 20.04 1.60
N LYS A 182 -8.49 19.97 0.30
CA LYS A 182 -8.97 20.91 -0.72
C LYS A 182 -10.45 20.76 -1.04
N ILE A 183 -11.02 19.57 -0.83
CA ILE A 183 -12.47 19.35 -1.01
C ILE A 183 -13.22 20.06 0.12
N LEU A 184 -12.74 19.95 1.36
CA LEU A 184 -13.35 20.59 2.52
C LEU A 184 -13.26 22.12 2.48
N GLU A 185 -12.18 22.69 1.93
CA GLU A 185 -12.03 24.14 1.73
C GLU A 185 -13.05 24.75 0.74
N LYS A 186 -13.64 23.96 -0.16
CA LYS A 186 -14.65 24.43 -1.12
C LYS A 186 -16.09 24.39 -0.60
N VAL A 187 -16.30 23.81 0.57
CA VAL A 187 -17.62 23.62 1.20
C VAL A 187 -17.84 24.63 2.34
N VAL A 188 -16.90 25.54 2.57
CA VAL A 188 -16.98 26.64 3.55
C VAL A 188 -17.22 27.97 2.84
#